data_AF-A0A7J5CAY2-F1
#
_entry.id   AF-A0A7J5CAY2-F1
#
_cell.length_a   1.000
_cell.length_b   1.000
_cell.length_c   1.000
_cell.angle_alpha   90.00
_cell.angle_beta   90.00
_cell.angle_gamma   90.00
#
_symmetry.space_group_name_H-M   'P 1'
#
loop_
_entity.id
_entity.type
_entity.pdbx_description
1 polymer ?
#
loop_
_entity_poly.entity_id
_entity_poly.type
_entity_poly.pdbx_seq_one_letter_code
_entity_poly.pdbx_strand_id
1 'polypeptide(L)'
;MPPAAPGPILRRRRLGIELRRLREQAGLTGDQVIERIGWASASKLSRLENGRSRPDPDDVGVLLTLYGAQDELREELLGITHDAGDMRGWLRNFPVMTQQQRAFAELEAGCAEISEYNPVLVPGLLQTPGYARHRIMSAAQVAEEAGDLETEDPETEVRARQARQSLLTRSPDAPRYTAVLEEAALGRRAGPTEVLHEQIVHLCELALLPNVTLRLLLRDTRVGDWYLPPTAFSVYRFADPLDPETLAIEGGFTDVMSTEVNTLNRYKVVFEWLSSAALSASDTLSWLIEATGRLTGTAAESTVAFGPATAPTQRRRDSGRLTTDR
;
A
#
# COMPACT_ATOMS: atom_id res chain seq x y z
N MET A 1 -13.93 22.27 5.14
CA MET A 1 -13.00 21.74 4.12
C MET A 1 -13.66 20.51 3.55
N PRO A 2 -13.82 20.38 2.21
CA PRO A 2 -14.21 19.08 1.65
C PRO A 2 -13.14 18.04 2.02
N PRO A 3 -13.53 16.77 2.24
CA PRO A 3 -12.56 15.70 2.46
C PRO A 3 -11.52 15.74 1.35
N ALA A 4 -10.26 15.46 1.67
CA ALA A 4 -9.21 15.47 0.65
C ALA A 4 -9.62 14.57 -0.50
N ALA A 5 -9.69 15.17 -1.69
CA ALA A 5 -10.25 14.52 -2.85
C ALA A 5 -9.45 13.23 -3.16
N PRO A 6 -10.14 12.12 -3.50
CA PRO A 6 -9.47 10.87 -3.79
C PRO A 6 -8.37 11.01 -4.86
N GLY A 7 -7.31 10.21 -4.72
CA GLY A 7 -6.25 10.17 -5.71
C GLY A 7 -6.77 9.75 -7.11
N PRO A 8 -6.12 10.20 -8.19
CA PRO A 8 -6.48 9.83 -9.55
C PRO A 8 -6.65 8.32 -9.78
N ILE A 9 -5.82 7.47 -9.17
CA ILE A 9 -5.92 6.00 -9.26
C ILE A 9 -7.28 5.50 -8.77
N LEU A 10 -7.79 6.00 -7.65
CA LEU A 10 -9.09 5.56 -7.14
C LEU A 10 -10.21 5.94 -8.09
N ARG A 11 -10.19 7.18 -8.59
CA ARG A 11 -11.19 7.68 -9.54
C ARG A 11 -11.18 6.89 -10.83
N ARG A 12 -10.00 6.50 -11.33
CA ARG A 12 -9.86 5.61 -12.49
C ARG A 12 -10.50 4.25 -12.23
N ARG A 13 -10.33 3.69 -11.03
CA ARG A 13 -10.95 2.40 -10.66
C ARG A 13 -12.46 2.51 -10.57
N ARG A 14 -12.99 3.54 -9.90
CA ARG A 14 -14.45 3.80 -9.83
C ARG A 14 -15.04 3.91 -11.23
N LEU A 15 -14.44 4.72 -12.09
CA LEU A 15 -14.85 4.86 -13.49
C LEU A 15 -14.82 3.52 -14.22
N GLY A 16 -13.73 2.75 -14.09
CA GLY A 16 -13.59 1.45 -14.76
C GLY A 16 -14.65 0.43 -14.33
N ILE A 17 -14.96 0.38 -13.02
CA ILE A 17 -16.01 -0.48 -12.47
C ILE A 17 -17.38 -0.10 -13.03
N GLU A 18 -17.72 1.19 -13.05
CA GLU A 18 -19.00 1.66 -13.58
C GLU A 18 -19.13 1.43 -15.09
N LEU A 19 -18.06 1.68 -15.86
CA LEU A 19 -18.04 1.38 -17.30
C LEU A 19 -18.25 -0.12 -17.57
N ARG A 20 -17.58 -0.98 -16.79
CA ARG A 20 -17.77 -2.43 -16.90
C ARG A 20 -19.19 -2.85 -16.54
N ARG A 21 -19.76 -2.31 -15.45
CA ARG A 21 -21.13 -2.58 -15.02
C ARG A 21 -22.13 -2.20 -16.12
N LEU A 22 -21.98 -1.01 -16.70
CA LEU A 22 -22.83 -0.54 -17.81
C LEU A 22 -22.69 -1.43 -19.05
N ARG A 23 -21.47 -1.85 -19.41
CA ARG A 23 -21.24 -2.79 -20.51
C ARG A 23 -21.97 -4.11 -20.30
N GLU A 24 -21.84 -4.68 -19.10
CA GLU A 24 -22.48 -5.95 -18.73
C GLU A 24 -24.01 -5.83 -18.72
N GLN A 25 -24.56 -4.70 -18.25
CA GLN A 25 -26.00 -4.41 -18.30
C GLN A 25 -26.52 -4.24 -19.73
N ALA A 26 -25.72 -3.65 -20.62
CA ALA A 26 -26.02 -3.58 -22.05
C ALA A 26 -25.88 -4.92 -22.78
N GLY A 27 -25.44 -5.98 -22.08
CA GLY A 27 -25.28 -7.33 -22.64
C GLY A 27 -24.12 -7.44 -23.64
N LEU A 28 -23.11 -6.57 -23.56
CA LEU A 28 -22.01 -6.50 -24.53
C LEU A 28 -20.74 -7.18 -24.02
N THR A 29 -20.11 -7.96 -24.89
CA THR A 29 -18.75 -8.47 -24.66
C THR A 29 -17.71 -7.40 -25.00
N GLY A 30 -16.49 -7.54 -24.48
CA GLY A 30 -15.40 -6.62 -24.81
C GLY A 30 -15.14 -6.54 -26.32
N ASP A 31 -15.13 -7.69 -27.01
CA ASP A 31 -14.92 -7.77 -28.45
C ASP A 31 -16.01 -7.04 -29.25
N GLN A 32 -17.28 -7.19 -28.87
CA GLN A 32 -18.39 -6.48 -29.49
C GLN A 32 -18.27 -4.96 -29.30
N VAL A 33 -17.79 -4.51 -28.15
CA VAL A 33 -17.57 -3.08 -27.89
C VAL A 33 -16.50 -2.53 -28.83
N ILE A 34 -15.35 -3.20 -28.91
CA ILE A 34 -14.19 -2.77 -29.72
C ILE A 34 -14.55 -2.74 -31.20
N GLU A 35 -15.32 -3.71 -31.69
CA GLU A 35 -15.83 -3.76 -33.05
C GLU A 35 -16.74 -2.57 -33.36
N ARG A 36 -17.69 -2.26 -32.47
CA ARG A 36 -18.66 -1.17 -32.67
C ARG A 36 -18.03 0.22 -32.62
N ILE A 37 -17.02 0.43 -31.77
CA ILE A 37 -16.34 1.73 -31.62
C ILE A 37 -15.13 1.88 -32.55
N GLY A 38 -14.69 0.81 -33.21
CA GLY A 38 -13.54 0.81 -34.12
C GLY A 38 -12.18 0.91 -33.40
N TRP A 39 -12.05 0.38 -32.19
CA TRP A 39 -10.75 0.34 -31.50
C TRP A 39 -9.86 -0.80 -31.99
N ALA A 40 -8.55 -0.60 -31.97
CA ALA A 40 -7.60 -1.58 -32.50
C ALA A 40 -7.33 -2.79 -31.57
N SER A 41 -7.66 -2.71 -30.27
CA SER A 41 -7.32 -3.78 -29.31
C SER A 41 -8.19 -3.78 -28.05
N ALA A 42 -8.53 -4.98 -27.58
CA ALA A 42 -9.17 -5.24 -26.30
C ALA A 42 -8.34 -4.85 -25.08
N SER A 43 -7.03 -4.74 -25.25
CA SER A 43 -6.13 -4.26 -24.20
C SER A 43 -6.47 -2.83 -23.76
N LYS A 44 -6.95 -1.96 -24.67
CA LYS A 44 -7.35 -0.59 -24.32
C LYS A 44 -8.58 -0.59 -23.42
N LEU A 45 -9.64 -1.29 -23.83
CA LEU A 45 -10.87 -1.42 -23.06
C LEU A 45 -10.61 -2.08 -21.70
N SER A 46 -9.84 -3.17 -21.68
CA SER A 46 -9.49 -3.86 -20.44
C SER A 46 -8.71 -2.96 -19.48
N ARG A 47 -7.72 -2.20 -19.94
CA ARG A 47 -6.98 -1.27 -19.07
C ARG A 47 -7.86 -0.15 -18.54
N LEU A 48 -8.81 0.35 -19.34
CA LEU A 48 -9.77 1.37 -18.91
C LEU A 48 -10.73 0.82 -17.85
N GLU A 49 -11.36 -0.34 -18.10
CA GLU A 49 -12.30 -0.99 -17.17
C GLU A 49 -11.64 -1.45 -15.86
N ASN A 50 -10.33 -1.72 -15.87
CA ASN A 50 -9.56 -2.04 -14.68
C ASN A 50 -8.89 -0.81 -14.03
N GLY A 51 -9.16 0.41 -14.51
CA GLY A 51 -8.58 1.65 -13.98
C GLY A 51 -7.05 1.76 -14.11
N ARG A 52 -6.43 0.99 -15.02
CA ARG A 52 -4.98 0.91 -15.23
C ARG A 52 -4.43 1.92 -16.23
N SER A 53 -5.29 2.63 -16.95
CA SER A 53 -4.89 3.72 -17.86
C SER A 53 -5.59 5.03 -17.52
N ARG A 54 -4.96 6.15 -17.87
CA ARG A 54 -5.61 7.46 -17.83
C ARG A 54 -6.84 7.42 -18.76
N PRO A 55 -8.03 7.79 -18.27
CA PRO A 55 -9.22 7.82 -19.11
C PRO A 55 -9.18 9.04 -20.01
N ASP A 56 -9.58 8.84 -21.26
CA ASP A 56 -9.76 9.91 -22.23
C ASP A 56 -11.25 10.30 -22.24
N PRO A 57 -11.61 11.59 -22.05
CA PRO A 57 -13.00 12.02 -22.01
C PRO A 57 -13.81 11.66 -23.26
N ASP A 58 -13.20 11.68 -24.44
CA ASP A 58 -13.88 11.37 -25.70
C ASP A 58 -14.16 9.86 -25.79
N ASP A 59 -13.17 9.04 -25.45
CA ASP A 59 -13.34 7.58 -25.38
C ASP A 59 -14.45 7.20 -24.39
N VAL A 60 -14.46 7.81 -23.20
CA VAL A 60 -15.48 7.55 -22.17
C VAL A 60 -16.86 8.01 -22.66
N GLY A 61 -16.96 9.19 -23.27
CA GLY A 61 -18.21 9.70 -23.83
C GLY A 61 -18.82 8.77 -24.89
N VAL A 62 -17.98 8.16 -25.74
CA VAL A 62 -18.40 7.17 -26.74
C VAL A 62 -18.91 5.89 -26.06
N LEU A 63 -18.19 5.37 -25.06
CA LEU A 63 -18.62 4.18 -24.32
C LEU A 63 -19.94 4.39 -23.58
N LEU A 64 -20.11 5.52 -22.90
CA LEU A 64 -21.34 5.85 -22.19
C LEU A 64 -22.55 5.92 -23.13
N THR A 65 -22.34 6.47 -24.33
CA THR A 65 -23.36 6.49 -25.40
C THR A 65 -23.70 5.07 -25.85
N LEU A 66 -22.68 4.26 -26.14
CA LEU A 66 -22.86 2.87 -26.59
C LEU A 66 -23.58 2.01 -25.55
N TYR A 67 -23.30 2.23 -24.26
CA TYR A 67 -23.90 1.48 -23.16
C TYR A 67 -25.28 2.00 -22.75
N GLY A 68 -25.73 3.13 -23.32
CA GLY A 68 -27.04 3.71 -23.02
C GLY A 68 -27.14 4.29 -21.61
N ALA A 69 -26.05 4.90 -21.11
CA ALA A 69 -26.06 5.58 -19.81
C ALA A 69 -27.07 6.74 -19.82
N GLN A 70 -27.86 6.86 -18.73
CA GLN A 70 -28.78 7.99 -18.52
C GLN A 70 -28.02 9.31 -18.36
N ASP A 71 -28.65 10.43 -18.68
CA ASP A 71 -27.99 11.75 -18.74
C ASP A 71 -27.33 12.13 -17.41
N GLU A 72 -27.99 11.91 -16.27
CA GLU A 72 -27.44 12.24 -14.95
C GLU A 72 -26.17 11.42 -14.63
N LEU A 73 -26.22 10.10 -14.89
CA LEU A 73 -25.07 9.21 -14.67
C LEU A 73 -23.93 9.52 -15.66
N ARG A 74 -24.28 9.93 -16.88
CA ARG A 74 -23.33 10.32 -17.91
C ARG A 74 -22.54 11.56 -17.50
N GLU A 75 -23.23 12.59 -16.99
CA GLU A 75 -22.58 13.80 -16.47
C GLU A 75 -21.67 13.47 -15.27
N GLU A 76 -22.13 12.64 -14.33
CA GLU A 76 -21.32 12.21 -13.18
C GLU A 76 -20.01 11.52 -13.63
N LEU A 77 -20.11 10.51 -14.51
CA LEU A 77 -18.95 9.72 -14.95
C LEU A 77 -17.97 10.53 -15.81
N LEU A 78 -18.46 11.52 -16.57
CA LEU A 78 -17.59 12.46 -17.29
C LEU A 78 -16.87 13.41 -16.31
N GLY A 79 -17.52 13.84 -15.24
CA GLY A 79 -16.88 14.57 -14.13
C GLY A 79 -15.75 13.75 -13.49
N ILE A 80 -16.02 12.49 -13.14
CA ILE A 80 -15.01 11.57 -12.61
C ILE A 80 -13.86 11.37 -13.60
N THR A 81 -14.14 11.31 -14.91
CA THR A 81 -13.14 11.15 -15.97
C THR A 81 -12.16 12.32 -16.01
N HIS A 82 -12.66 13.55 -15.92
CA HIS A 82 -11.82 14.74 -15.87
C HIS A 82 -10.88 14.71 -14.66
N ASP A 83 -11.47 14.45 -13.49
CA ASP A 83 -10.77 14.38 -12.21
C ASP A 83 -9.75 13.23 -12.13
N ALA A 84 -10.04 12.08 -12.75
CA ALA A 84 -9.14 10.93 -12.88
C ALA A 84 -7.96 11.21 -13.84
N GLY A 85 -8.14 12.16 -14.75
CA GLY A 85 -7.13 12.63 -15.70
C GLY A 85 -6.14 13.63 -15.10
N ASP A 86 -6.50 14.35 -14.04
CA ASP A 86 -5.70 15.44 -13.47
C ASP A 86 -4.72 14.98 -12.37
N MET A 87 -3.71 14.22 -12.78
CA MET A 87 -2.62 13.83 -11.88
C MET A 87 -1.75 15.01 -11.46
N ARG A 88 -1.63 16.05 -12.29
CA ARG A 88 -0.80 17.22 -11.98
C ARG A 88 -1.42 18.08 -10.88
N GLY A 89 -2.72 18.33 -10.93
CA GLY A 89 -3.45 19.04 -9.88
C GLY A 89 -3.37 18.33 -8.54
N TRP A 90 -3.49 17.00 -8.52
CA TRP A 90 -3.32 16.20 -7.31
C TRP A 90 -1.89 16.26 -6.75
N LEU A 91 -0.87 16.10 -7.61
CA LEU A 91 0.54 16.14 -7.20
C LEU A 91 0.96 17.50 -6.62
N ARG A 92 0.27 18.61 -6.95
CA ARG A 92 0.55 19.91 -6.32
C ARG A 92 0.33 19.92 -4.81
N ASN A 93 -0.51 19.01 -4.28
CA ASN A 93 -0.73 18.86 -2.86
C ASN A 93 0.38 18.03 -2.16
N PHE A 94 1.26 17.40 -2.94
CA PHE A 94 2.34 16.53 -2.48
C PHE A 94 3.67 16.92 -3.14
N PRO A 95 4.30 18.03 -2.69
CA PRO A 95 5.48 18.60 -3.35
C PRO A 95 6.72 17.69 -3.29
N VAL A 96 6.70 16.66 -2.45
CA VAL A 96 7.76 15.64 -2.34
C VAL A 96 7.10 14.26 -2.41
N MET A 97 7.25 13.55 -3.53
CA MET A 97 6.64 12.24 -3.75
C MET A 97 7.42 11.41 -4.79
N THR A 98 7.86 10.22 -4.39
CA THR A 98 8.57 9.26 -5.26
C THR A 98 7.59 8.37 -6.02
N GLN A 99 8.03 7.67 -7.07
CA GLN A 99 7.11 6.82 -7.85
C GLN A 99 6.50 5.69 -7.00
N GLN A 100 7.30 5.06 -6.14
CA GLN A 100 6.85 3.98 -5.26
C GLN A 100 5.87 4.48 -4.18
N GLN A 101 6.12 5.66 -3.61
CA GLN A 101 5.26 6.23 -2.56
C GLN A 101 3.92 6.77 -3.11
N ARG A 102 3.88 7.12 -4.40
CA ARG A 102 2.71 7.75 -5.04
C ARG A 102 1.46 6.88 -4.95
N ALA A 103 1.57 5.58 -5.23
CA ALA A 103 0.41 4.70 -5.29
C ALA A 103 -0.30 4.59 -3.93
N PHE A 104 0.46 4.48 -2.85
CA PHE A 104 -0.09 4.44 -1.49
C PHE A 104 -0.61 5.80 -1.05
N ALA A 105 0.11 6.90 -1.34
CA ALA A 105 -0.35 8.24 -1.04
C ALA A 105 -1.68 8.57 -1.73
N GLU A 106 -1.90 8.08 -2.96
CA GLU A 106 -3.15 8.24 -3.70
C GLU A 106 -4.33 7.50 -3.03
N LEU A 107 -4.08 6.32 -2.46
CA LEU A 107 -5.10 5.59 -1.69
C LEU A 107 -5.37 6.31 -0.36
N GLU A 108 -4.32 6.64 0.37
CA GLU A 108 -4.39 7.26 1.69
C GLU A 108 -5.12 8.61 1.70
N ALA A 109 -4.91 9.44 0.67
CA ALA A 109 -5.43 10.81 0.63
C ALA A 109 -6.96 10.88 0.82
N GLY A 110 -7.71 9.96 0.21
CA GLY A 110 -9.17 9.93 0.22
C GLY A 110 -9.79 8.94 1.22
N CYS A 111 -8.98 8.28 2.05
CA CYS A 111 -9.48 7.27 2.98
C CYS A 111 -10.22 7.88 4.17
N ALA A 112 -11.32 7.26 4.55
CA ALA A 112 -11.98 7.46 5.84
C ALA A 112 -11.50 6.45 6.88
N GLU A 113 -11.11 5.24 6.44
CA GLU A 113 -10.51 4.22 7.30
C GLU A 113 -9.34 3.52 6.62
N ILE A 114 -8.33 3.20 7.42
CA ILE A 114 -7.17 2.41 7.02
C ILE A 114 -6.97 1.32 8.07
N SER A 115 -6.96 0.06 7.62
CA SER A 115 -6.71 -1.11 8.46
C SER A 115 -5.46 -1.80 7.95
N GLU A 116 -4.43 -1.93 8.77
CA GLU A 116 -3.11 -2.39 8.31
C GLU A 116 -2.55 -3.47 9.23
N TYR A 117 -2.08 -4.57 8.64
CA TYR A 117 -1.33 -5.62 9.34
C TYR A 117 0.10 -5.64 8.84
N ASN A 118 1.05 -5.66 9.77
CA ASN A 118 2.46 -5.71 9.44
C ASN A 118 3.22 -6.72 10.30
N PRO A 119 3.76 -7.81 9.71
CA PRO A 119 4.36 -8.89 10.47
C PRO A 119 5.84 -8.68 10.84
N VAL A 120 6.53 -7.79 10.13
CA VAL A 120 8.00 -7.73 10.18
C VAL A 120 8.57 -6.33 10.35
N LEU A 121 7.82 -5.30 9.98
CA LEU A 121 8.29 -3.92 9.95
C LEU A 121 7.20 -2.98 10.43
N VAL A 122 7.58 -1.81 10.93
CA VAL A 122 6.61 -0.78 11.28
C VAL A 122 6.01 -0.17 10.00
N PRO A 123 4.68 -0.04 9.87
CA PRO A 123 4.01 0.64 8.76
C PRO A 123 4.58 2.01 8.41
N GLY A 124 4.62 2.37 7.12
CA GLY A 124 5.17 3.66 6.67
C GLY A 124 4.53 4.88 7.33
N LEU A 125 3.23 4.82 7.64
CA LEU A 125 2.49 5.89 8.33
C LEU A 125 2.83 6.03 9.82
N LEU A 126 3.56 5.06 10.39
CA LEU A 126 3.94 5.03 11.80
C LEU A 126 5.45 5.21 12.02
N GLN A 127 6.25 5.39 10.95
CA GLN A 127 7.71 5.38 11.04
C GLN A 127 8.31 6.71 11.49
N THR A 128 9.34 6.69 12.31
CA THR A 128 10.18 7.89 12.51
C THR A 128 11.04 8.16 11.28
N PRO A 129 11.58 9.38 11.12
CA PRO A 129 12.48 9.68 10.00
C PRO A 129 13.75 8.84 10.05
N GLY A 130 14.26 8.55 11.26
CA GLY A 130 15.40 7.65 11.47
C GLY A 130 15.11 6.22 11.00
N TYR A 131 13.96 5.67 11.39
CA TYR A 131 13.54 4.33 10.97
C TYR A 131 13.32 4.25 9.46
N ALA A 132 12.58 5.21 8.90
CA ALA A 132 12.34 5.30 7.46
C ALA A 132 13.65 5.33 6.66
N ARG A 133 14.59 6.20 7.06
CA ARG A 133 15.91 6.29 6.43
C ARG A 133 16.66 4.96 6.45
N HIS A 134 16.68 4.29 7.60
CA HIS A 134 17.35 2.99 7.72
C HIS A 134 16.74 1.95 6.77
N ARG A 135 15.41 1.91 6.66
CA ARG A 135 14.70 1.01 5.75
C ARG A 135 14.99 1.31 4.28
N ILE A 136 14.96 2.59 3.90
CA ILE A 136 15.21 3.03 2.53
C ILE A 136 16.65 2.68 2.13
N MET A 137 17.63 2.99 2.97
CA MET A 137 19.04 2.66 2.70
C MET A 137 19.27 1.14 2.61
N SER A 138 18.62 0.35 3.48
CA SER A 138 18.71 -1.11 3.42
C SER A 138 18.11 -1.68 2.12
N ALA A 139 17.03 -1.10 1.61
CA ALA A 139 16.44 -1.51 0.33
C ALA A 139 17.32 -1.10 -0.86
N ALA A 140 17.90 0.10 -0.83
CA ALA A 140 18.81 0.60 -1.85
C ALA A 140 20.05 -0.30 -2.00
N GLN A 141 20.59 -0.81 -0.89
CA GLN A 141 21.70 -1.77 -0.95
C GLN A 141 21.33 -3.05 -1.71
N VAL A 142 20.11 -3.58 -1.51
CA VAL A 142 19.64 -4.77 -2.23
C VAL A 142 19.51 -4.48 -3.73
N ALA A 143 19.01 -3.29 -4.10
CA ALA A 143 18.91 -2.85 -5.49
C ALA A 143 20.29 -2.73 -6.15
N GLU A 144 21.26 -2.11 -5.47
CA GLU A 144 22.64 -1.98 -5.92
C GLU A 144 23.28 -3.35 -6.16
N GLU A 145 23.15 -4.28 -5.21
CA GLU A 145 23.67 -5.65 -5.33
C GLU A 145 22.99 -6.44 -6.46
N ALA A 146 21.73 -6.12 -6.79
CA ALA A 146 21.00 -6.68 -7.91
C ALA A 146 21.35 -6.03 -9.27
N GLY A 147 22.15 -4.96 -9.27
CA GLY A 147 22.51 -4.20 -10.47
C GLY A 147 21.44 -3.19 -10.92
N ASP A 148 20.49 -2.86 -10.05
CA ASP A 148 19.52 -1.79 -10.26
C ASP A 148 20.09 -0.48 -9.72
N LEU A 149 20.56 0.37 -10.63
CA LEU A 149 21.27 1.61 -10.32
C LEU A 149 20.35 2.83 -10.24
N GLU A 150 19.05 2.66 -10.51
CA GLU A 150 18.07 3.75 -10.37
C GLU A 150 17.57 3.84 -8.93
N THR A 151 18.31 4.54 -8.08
CA THR A 151 17.85 4.87 -6.73
C THR A 151 17.47 6.34 -6.64
N GLU A 152 16.24 6.62 -6.20
CA GLU A 152 15.86 7.98 -5.79
C GLU A 152 16.69 8.41 -4.57
N ASP A 153 16.85 9.72 -4.37
CA ASP A 153 17.55 10.25 -3.20
C ASP A 153 16.83 9.81 -1.89
N PRO A 154 17.50 9.08 -0.98
CA PRO A 154 16.88 8.60 0.25
C PRO A 154 16.23 9.70 1.09
N GLU A 155 16.80 10.91 1.11
CA GLU A 155 16.22 12.03 1.85
C GLU A 155 14.92 12.55 1.21
N THR A 156 14.77 12.39 -0.09
CA THR A 156 13.53 12.69 -0.81
C THR A 156 12.45 11.68 -0.46
N GLU A 157 12.79 10.39 -0.38
CA GLU A 157 11.87 9.34 0.09
C GLU A 157 11.44 9.52 1.55
N VAL A 158 12.37 9.85 2.45
CA VAL A 158 12.07 10.13 3.87
C VAL A 158 11.08 11.29 3.98
N ARG A 159 11.34 12.40 3.29
CA ARG A 159 10.46 13.57 3.29
C ARG A 159 9.07 13.26 2.70
N ALA A 160 9.00 12.47 1.63
CA ALA A 160 7.73 12.02 1.06
C ALA A 160 6.92 11.20 2.08
N ARG A 161 7.59 10.29 2.81
CA ARG A 161 6.95 9.47 3.85
C ARG A 161 6.47 10.32 5.04
N GLN A 162 7.26 11.29 5.50
CA GLN A 162 6.83 12.25 6.54
C GLN A 162 5.63 13.10 6.08
N ALA A 163 5.63 13.56 4.84
CA ALA A 163 4.51 14.32 4.29
C ALA A 163 3.21 13.49 4.31
N ARG A 164 3.28 12.19 3.99
CA ARG A 164 2.15 11.25 4.08
C ARG A 164 1.64 11.10 5.52
N GLN A 165 2.52 11.02 6.52
CA GLN A 165 2.14 10.85 7.93
C GLN A 165 1.29 12.00 8.49
N SER A 166 1.41 13.20 7.92
CA SER A 166 0.54 14.34 8.28
C SER A 166 -0.96 14.04 8.11
N LEU A 167 -1.31 13.00 7.33
CA LEU A 167 -2.66 12.47 7.21
C LEU A 167 -3.28 12.11 8.57
N LEU A 168 -2.50 11.51 9.48
CA LEU A 168 -3.01 11.02 10.77
C LEU A 168 -3.43 12.15 11.71
N THR A 169 -2.87 13.35 11.52
CA THR A 169 -3.13 14.55 12.35
C THR A 169 -3.93 15.62 11.60
N ARG A 170 -4.36 15.33 10.37
CA ARG A 170 -5.16 16.24 9.55
C ARG A 170 -6.50 16.53 10.20
N SER A 171 -6.89 17.80 10.28
CA SER A 171 -8.20 18.20 10.78
C SER A 171 -9.03 18.89 9.68
N PRO A 172 -10.35 18.60 9.56
CA PRO A 172 -11.14 17.66 10.37
C PRO A 172 -11.10 16.21 9.85
N ASP A 173 -10.45 15.96 8.71
CA ASP A 173 -10.63 14.73 7.92
C ASP A 173 -9.49 13.71 8.11
N ALA A 174 -8.97 13.51 9.33
CA ALA A 174 -8.04 12.41 9.59
C ALA A 174 -8.77 11.06 9.49
N PRO A 175 -8.18 10.05 8.82
CA PRO A 175 -8.78 8.72 8.75
C PRO A 175 -8.73 8.05 10.12
N ARG A 176 -9.69 7.15 10.36
CA ARG A 176 -9.52 6.12 11.40
C ARG A 176 -8.44 5.16 10.95
N TYR A 177 -7.36 5.07 11.71
CA TYR A 177 -6.22 4.24 11.38
C TYR A 177 -6.08 3.14 12.44
N THR A 178 -6.19 1.89 12.03
CA THR A 178 -5.97 0.73 12.91
C THR A 178 -4.81 -0.09 12.38
N ALA A 179 -3.78 -0.28 13.20
CA ALA A 179 -2.65 -1.14 12.87
C ALA A 179 -2.53 -2.32 13.84
N VAL A 180 -2.40 -3.52 13.28
CA VAL A 180 -1.97 -4.71 14.02
C VAL A 180 -0.50 -4.97 13.69
N LEU A 181 0.36 -4.84 14.68
CA LEU A 181 1.80 -5.07 14.59
C LEU A 181 2.14 -6.40 15.24
N GLU A 182 2.94 -7.23 14.59
CA GLU A 182 3.60 -8.34 15.29
C GLU A 182 4.71 -7.80 16.20
N GLU A 183 4.95 -8.46 17.33
CA GLU A 183 6.09 -8.17 18.21
C GLU A 183 7.43 -8.17 17.44
N ALA A 184 7.55 -8.99 16.41
CA ALA A 184 8.73 -9.05 15.56
C ALA A 184 9.05 -7.73 14.84
N ALA A 185 8.04 -6.92 14.51
CA ALA A 185 8.21 -5.61 13.87
C ALA A 185 8.93 -4.59 14.75
N LEU A 186 8.92 -4.81 16.07
CA LEU A 186 9.53 -3.96 17.10
C LEU A 186 10.84 -4.57 17.65
N GLY A 187 11.29 -5.68 17.07
CA GLY A 187 12.49 -6.39 17.49
C GLY A 187 13.78 -5.85 16.85
N ARG A 188 14.94 -6.26 17.42
CA ARG A 188 16.29 -5.84 16.98
C ARG A 188 16.64 -6.14 15.51
N ARG A 189 15.87 -6.98 14.83
CA ARG A 189 16.07 -7.28 13.40
C ARG A 189 15.65 -6.12 12.49
N ALA A 190 14.83 -5.20 13.00
CA ALA A 190 14.30 -4.10 12.22
C ALA A 190 15.25 -2.87 12.12
N GLY A 191 16.28 -2.78 12.96
CA GLY A 191 17.27 -1.72 12.89
C GLY A 191 18.12 -1.58 14.16
N PRO A 192 19.03 -0.57 14.19
CA PRO A 192 19.84 -0.23 15.36
C PRO A 192 19.00 0.09 16.59
N THR A 193 19.54 -0.17 17.78
CA THR A 193 18.83 0.00 19.07
C THR A 193 18.30 1.41 19.26
N GLU A 194 19.08 2.43 18.90
CA GLU A 194 18.74 3.84 19.06
C GLU A 194 17.56 4.22 18.16
N VAL A 195 17.57 3.72 16.92
CA VAL A 195 16.50 3.93 15.94
C VAL A 195 15.21 3.24 16.39
N LEU A 196 15.31 2.01 16.91
CA LEU A 196 14.15 1.28 17.44
C LEU A 196 13.58 1.92 18.70
N HIS A 197 14.43 2.45 19.57
CA HIS A 197 13.99 3.18 20.76
C HIS A 197 13.19 4.42 20.36
N GLU A 198 13.74 5.26 19.46
CA GLU A 198 13.02 6.43 18.92
C GLU A 198 11.68 6.00 18.28
N GLN A 199 11.70 4.91 17.51
CA GLN A 199 10.51 4.37 16.86
C GLN A 199 9.43 3.94 17.85
N ILE A 200 9.79 3.27 18.95
CA ILE A 200 8.81 2.82 19.95
C ILE A 200 8.26 4.01 20.73
N VAL A 201 9.09 4.99 21.09
CA VAL A 201 8.63 6.24 21.71
C VAL A 201 7.60 6.92 20.80
N HIS A 202 7.87 7.00 19.51
CA HIS A 202 6.94 7.58 18.55
C HIS A 202 5.62 6.80 18.46
N LEU A 203 5.65 5.46 18.51
CA LEU A 203 4.42 4.66 18.56
C LEU A 203 3.59 4.94 19.82
N CYS A 204 4.23 5.20 20.97
CA CYS A 204 3.51 5.64 22.17
C CYS A 204 2.79 6.97 21.94
N GLU A 205 3.43 7.93 21.26
CA GLU A 205 2.82 9.23 20.94
C GLU A 205 1.62 9.06 20.00
N LEU A 206 1.76 8.26 18.94
CA LEU A 206 0.69 7.99 17.98
C LEU A 206 -0.49 7.25 18.62
N ALA A 207 -0.24 6.36 19.58
CA ALA A 207 -1.30 5.65 20.32
C ALA A 207 -2.19 6.59 21.16
N LEU A 208 -1.77 7.83 21.41
CA LEU A 208 -2.58 8.84 22.10
C LEU A 208 -3.52 9.61 21.17
N LEU A 209 -3.38 9.47 19.85
CA LEU A 209 -4.26 10.15 18.89
C LEU A 209 -5.65 9.49 18.89
N PRO A 210 -6.74 10.27 18.89
CA PRO A 210 -8.11 9.75 19.02
C PRO A 210 -8.57 8.91 17.82
N ASN A 211 -7.92 9.07 16.67
CA ASN A 211 -8.22 8.35 15.43
C ASN A 211 -7.26 7.19 15.16
N VAL A 212 -6.28 6.93 16.03
CA VAL A 212 -5.27 5.88 15.85
C VAL A 212 -5.50 4.77 16.87
N THR A 213 -5.51 3.52 16.41
CA THR A 213 -5.57 2.33 17.25
C THR A 213 -4.41 1.41 16.90
N LEU A 214 -3.47 1.26 17.82
CA LEU A 214 -2.37 0.31 17.69
C LEU A 214 -2.68 -0.95 18.50
N ARG A 215 -2.47 -2.12 17.89
CA ARG A 215 -2.64 -3.42 18.54
C ARG A 215 -1.39 -4.26 18.32
N LEU A 216 -0.89 -4.86 19.39
CA LEU A 216 0.27 -5.73 19.32
C LEU A 216 -0.14 -7.20 19.36
N LEU A 217 0.26 -7.96 18.36
CA LEU A 217 0.16 -9.42 18.35
C LEU A 217 1.47 -9.99 18.91
N LEU A 218 1.39 -10.67 20.05
CA LEU A 218 2.56 -11.27 20.70
C LEU A 218 2.97 -12.54 19.98
N ARG A 219 4.27 -12.86 19.99
CA ARG A 219 4.86 -13.98 19.23
C ARG A 219 4.12 -15.31 19.36
N ASP A 220 3.68 -15.64 20.57
CA ASP A 220 3.07 -16.95 20.88
C ASP A 220 1.53 -16.91 20.86
N THR A 221 0.94 -15.85 20.29
CA THR A 221 -0.52 -15.68 20.23
C THR A 221 -1.10 -16.52 19.10
N ARG A 222 -2.09 -17.36 19.42
CA ARG A 222 -2.87 -18.09 18.42
C ARG A 222 -3.89 -17.17 17.76
N VAL A 223 -3.91 -17.16 16.43
CA VAL A 223 -4.90 -16.45 15.62
C VAL A 223 -5.81 -17.47 14.94
N GLY A 224 -7.13 -17.35 15.17
CA GLY A 224 -8.12 -18.30 14.65
C GLY A 224 -7.76 -19.77 14.95
N ASP A 225 -7.96 -20.65 13.96
CA ASP A 225 -7.45 -22.03 14.00
C ASP A 225 -6.06 -22.13 13.35
N TRP A 226 -5.07 -21.47 13.96
CA TRP A 226 -3.67 -21.47 13.52
C TRP A 226 -3.42 -20.78 12.17
N TYR A 227 -4.19 -19.74 11.85
CA TYR A 227 -4.00 -18.98 10.62
C TYR A 227 -3.18 -17.71 10.88
N LEU A 228 -2.07 -17.54 10.16
CA LEU A 228 -1.32 -16.28 10.09
C LEU A 228 -1.13 -15.88 8.62
N PRO A 229 -1.40 -14.61 8.26
CA PRO A 229 -1.17 -14.13 6.90
C PRO A 229 0.34 -14.04 6.59
N PRO A 230 0.78 -14.45 5.39
CA PRO A 230 2.20 -14.55 5.06
C PRO A 230 2.86 -13.20 4.76
N THR A 231 2.09 -12.15 4.51
CA THR A 231 2.58 -10.84 4.07
C THR A 231 1.86 -9.71 4.81
N ALA A 232 2.49 -8.54 4.83
CA ALA A 232 1.81 -7.31 5.21
C ALA A 232 0.65 -7.03 4.25
N PHE A 233 -0.40 -6.37 4.74
CA PHE A 233 -1.49 -5.90 3.91
C PHE A 233 -2.20 -4.71 4.54
N SER A 234 -2.83 -3.90 3.69
CA SER A 234 -3.63 -2.74 4.06
C SER A 234 -4.99 -2.82 3.36
N VAL A 235 -6.06 -2.54 4.11
CA VAL A 235 -7.41 -2.38 3.60
C VAL A 235 -7.79 -0.91 3.74
N TYR A 236 -8.08 -0.29 2.60
CA TYR A 236 -8.43 1.12 2.46
C TYR A 236 -9.92 1.25 2.21
N ARG A 237 -10.61 2.00 3.08
CA ARG A 237 -12.02 2.35 2.92
C ARG A 237 -12.17 3.86 2.79
N PHE A 238 -12.88 4.28 1.76
CA PHE A 238 -12.98 5.67 1.35
C PHE A 238 -14.19 6.37 1.97
N ALA A 239 -14.17 7.71 1.95
CA ALA A 239 -15.26 8.52 2.49
C ALA A 239 -16.54 8.41 1.65
N ASP A 240 -16.41 8.30 0.33
CA ASP A 240 -17.53 8.02 -0.57
C ASP A 240 -17.79 6.50 -0.61
N PRO A 241 -18.97 6.00 -0.22
CA PRO A 241 -19.32 4.59 -0.29
C PRO A 241 -19.31 3.99 -1.70
N LEU A 242 -19.37 4.84 -2.74
CA LEU A 242 -19.28 4.42 -4.14
C LEU A 242 -17.83 4.21 -4.59
N ASP A 243 -16.86 4.71 -3.84
CA ASP A 243 -15.46 4.46 -4.13
C ASP A 243 -15.09 3.03 -3.68
N PRO A 244 -14.47 2.23 -4.57
CA PRO A 244 -14.22 0.83 -4.28
C PRO A 244 -13.14 0.70 -3.20
N GLU A 245 -13.47 -0.01 -2.12
CA GLU A 245 -12.48 -0.43 -1.14
C GLU A 245 -11.30 -1.11 -1.84
N THR A 246 -10.10 -0.91 -1.30
CA THR A 246 -8.88 -1.39 -1.92
C THR A 246 -8.04 -2.17 -0.92
N LEU A 247 -7.69 -3.39 -1.29
CA LEU A 247 -6.61 -4.15 -0.67
C LEU A 247 -5.29 -3.74 -1.32
N ALA A 248 -4.27 -3.48 -0.52
CA ALA A 248 -2.88 -3.40 -0.96
C ALA A 248 -2.02 -4.41 -0.18
N ILE A 249 -1.12 -5.09 -0.89
CA ILE A 249 -0.12 -5.99 -0.31
C ILE A 249 1.24 -5.45 -0.74
N GLU A 250 2.05 -5.06 0.24
CA GLU A 250 3.42 -4.62 0.02
C GLU A 250 4.33 -5.85 -0.09
N GLY A 251 4.84 -6.12 -1.30
CA GLY A 251 5.65 -7.30 -1.59
C GLY A 251 7.16 -7.06 -1.50
N GLY A 252 7.58 -5.87 -1.09
CA GLY A 252 8.99 -5.45 -1.00
C GLY A 252 9.58 -4.97 -2.32
N PHE A 253 9.28 -5.64 -3.44
CA PHE A 253 9.70 -5.23 -4.80
C PHE A 253 8.54 -5.10 -5.79
N THR A 254 7.41 -5.74 -5.49
CA THR A 254 6.21 -5.67 -6.32
C THR A 254 5.00 -5.65 -5.42
N ASP A 255 4.19 -4.61 -5.58
CA ASP A 255 2.98 -4.44 -4.80
C ASP A 255 1.77 -4.99 -5.56
N VAL A 256 0.83 -5.54 -4.80
CA VAL A 256 -0.45 -6.01 -5.35
C VAL A 256 -1.55 -5.12 -4.83
N MET A 257 -2.42 -4.67 -5.73
CA MET A 257 -3.63 -3.94 -5.36
C MET A 257 -4.86 -4.61 -5.97
N SER A 258 -5.91 -4.75 -5.19
CA SER A 258 -7.16 -5.38 -5.61
C SER A 258 -8.38 -4.68 -5.04
N THR A 259 -9.42 -4.56 -5.86
CA THR A 259 -10.77 -4.12 -5.45
C THR A 259 -11.78 -5.26 -5.56
N GLU A 260 -11.31 -6.51 -5.68
CA GLU A 260 -12.18 -7.67 -5.83
C GLU A 260 -12.84 -8.03 -4.49
N VAL A 261 -14.17 -8.07 -4.49
CA VAL A 261 -14.99 -8.13 -3.28
C VAL A 261 -14.71 -9.38 -2.44
N ASN A 262 -14.58 -10.56 -3.05
CA ASN A 262 -14.35 -11.79 -2.28
C ASN A 262 -12.97 -11.81 -1.64
N THR A 263 -11.96 -11.32 -2.35
CA THR A 263 -10.59 -11.16 -1.84
C THR A 263 -10.60 -10.18 -0.67
N LEU A 264 -11.20 -9.00 -0.83
CA LEU A 264 -11.36 -8.03 0.25
C LEU A 264 -12.03 -8.63 1.49
N ASN A 265 -13.15 -9.34 1.30
CA ASN A 265 -13.88 -9.96 2.40
C ASN A 265 -13.03 -10.97 3.18
N ARG A 266 -12.19 -11.76 2.50
CA ARG A 266 -11.25 -12.67 3.18
C ARG A 266 -10.24 -11.90 4.04
N TYR A 267 -9.64 -10.83 3.52
CA TYR A 267 -8.68 -10.03 4.27
C TYR A 267 -9.31 -9.26 5.43
N LYS A 268 -10.58 -8.83 5.31
CA LYS A 268 -11.33 -8.24 6.43
C LYS A 268 -11.53 -9.23 7.56
N VAL A 269 -11.92 -10.47 7.25
CA VAL A 269 -12.05 -11.55 8.26
C VAL A 269 -10.70 -11.82 8.93
N VAL A 270 -9.62 -11.89 8.16
CA VAL A 270 -8.26 -12.06 8.70
C VAL A 270 -7.89 -10.90 9.63
N PHE A 271 -8.17 -9.65 9.23
CA PHE A 271 -7.89 -8.47 10.04
C PHE A 271 -8.69 -8.46 11.36
N GLU A 272 -9.94 -8.92 11.32
CA GLU A 272 -10.78 -9.07 12.52
C GLU A 272 -10.21 -10.13 13.47
N TRP A 273 -9.76 -11.28 12.96
CA TRP A 273 -9.12 -12.32 13.76
C TRP A 273 -7.83 -11.83 14.40
N LEU A 274 -6.98 -11.15 13.63
CA LEU A 274 -5.75 -10.53 14.11
C LEU A 274 -6.03 -9.51 15.21
N SER A 275 -6.98 -8.61 14.97
CA SER A 275 -7.38 -7.58 15.94
C SER A 275 -7.92 -8.20 17.23
N SER A 276 -8.74 -9.25 17.11
CA SER A 276 -9.32 -9.93 18.27
C SER A 276 -8.28 -10.68 19.10
N ALA A 277 -7.25 -11.25 18.46
CA ALA A 277 -6.18 -11.98 19.12
C ALA A 277 -5.12 -11.04 19.73
N ALA A 278 -4.85 -9.90 19.09
CA ALA A 278 -3.88 -8.92 19.55
C ALA A 278 -4.31 -8.23 20.86
N LEU A 279 -3.31 -7.76 21.61
CA LEU A 279 -3.50 -6.94 22.80
C LEU A 279 -4.47 -5.78 22.54
N SER A 280 -5.20 -5.37 23.57
CA SER A 280 -6.03 -4.17 23.50
C SER A 280 -5.16 -2.93 23.23
N ALA A 281 -5.78 -1.82 22.82
CA ALA A 281 -5.02 -0.57 22.59
C ALA A 281 -4.30 -0.09 23.86
N SER A 282 -4.95 -0.23 25.02
CA SER A 282 -4.36 0.13 26.32
C SER A 282 -3.20 -0.80 26.69
N ASP A 283 -3.37 -2.11 26.54
CA ASP A 283 -2.32 -3.09 26.87
C ASP A 283 -1.14 -2.97 25.90
N THR A 284 -1.42 -2.64 24.63
CA THR A 284 -0.39 -2.34 23.63
C THR A 284 0.42 -1.11 24.05
N LEU A 285 -0.22 -0.03 24.48
CA LEU A 285 0.48 1.15 24.98
C LEU A 285 1.34 0.84 26.22
N SER A 286 0.80 0.07 27.17
CA SER A 286 1.57 -0.40 28.34
C SER A 286 2.79 -1.21 27.92
N TRP A 287 2.63 -2.15 26.98
CA TRP A 287 3.75 -2.94 26.46
C TRP A 287 4.82 -2.08 25.77
N LEU A 288 4.40 -1.08 24.98
CA LEU A 288 5.33 -0.16 24.30
C LEU A 288 6.14 0.65 25.32
N ILE A 289 5.50 1.16 26.37
CA ILE A 289 6.17 1.88 27.46
C ILE A 289 7.20 0.96 28.13
N GLU A 290 6.86 -0.27 28.47
CA GLU A 290 7.81 -1.24 29.05
C GLU A 290 8.96 -1.58 28.08
N ALA A 291 8.68 -1.67 26.78
CA ALA A 291 9.70 -1.95 25.77
C ALA A 291 10.76 -0.85 25.66
N THR A 292 10.38 0.43 25.83
CA THR A 292 11.36 1.53 25.87
C THR A 292 12.40 1.34 26.98
N GLY A 293 11.97 0.93 28.17
CA GLY A 293 12.87 0.67 29.31
C GLY A 293 13.80 -0.53 29.09
N ARG A 294 13.38 -1.54 28.33
CA ARG A 294 14.23 -2.70 28.00
C ARG A 294 15.36 -2.33 27.04
N LEU A 295 15.11 -1.44 26.08
CA LEU A 295 16.09 -1.04 25.07
C LEU A 295 17.18 -0.11 25.64
N THR A 296 16.85 0.74 26.61
CA THR A 296 17.84 1.58 27.29
C THR A 296 18.78 0.74 28.17
N GLY A 297 18.30 -0.35 28.77
CA GLY A 297 19.11 -1.24 29.62
C GLY A 297 20.07 -2.18 28.88
N THR A 298 19.85 -2.44 27.59
CA THR A 298 20.62 -3.43 26.80
C THR A 298 21.70 -2.82 25.91
N ALA A 299 21.82 -1.49 25.84
CA ALA A 299 22.92 -0.84 25.13
C ALA A 299 24.33 -1.19 25.69
N ALA A 300 24.40 -1.88 26.83
CA ALA A 300 25.65 -2.29 27.46
C ALA A 300 26.27 -3.60 26.91
N GLU A 301 25.53 -4.46 26.20
CA GLU A 301 26.04 -5.78 25.81
C GLU A 301 25.51 -6.26 24.46
N SER A 302 26.26 -6.04 23.37
CA SER A 302 26.44 -7.02 22.28
C SER A 302 27.21 -6.41 21.10
N THR A 303 28.52 -6.63 21.06
CA THR A 303 29.32 -6.48 19.84
C THR A 303 29.50 -7.87 19.24
N VAL A 304 28.57 -8.30 18.38
CA VAL A 304 28.78 -9.48 17.54
C VAL A 304 29.17 -9.00 16.15
N ALA A 305 30.45 -9.14 15.81
CA ALA A 305 30.98 -8.82 14.49
C ALA A 305 30.43 -9.81 13.45
N PHE A 306 29.82 -9.30 12.39
CA PHE A 306 29.48 -10.09 11.20
C PHE A 306 30.75 -10.31 10.37
N GLY A 307 31.11 -11.57 10.16
CA GLY A 307 32.12 -11.95 9.16
C GLY A 307 31.59 -11.72 7.74
N PRO A 308 32.47 -11.47 6.74
CA PRO A 308 32.03 -11.11 5.40
C PRO A 308 31.28 -12.28 4.75
N ALA A 309 30.02 -12.05 4.39
CA ALA A 309 29.23 -13.00 3.60
C ALA A 309 29.84 -13.06 2.19
N THR A 310 30.36 -14.23 1.81
CA THR A 310 30.87 -14.48 0.47
C THR A 310 29.68 -14.83 -0.43
N ALA A 311 29.43 -14.03 -1.47
CA ALA A 311 28.39 -14.30 -2.45
C ALA A 311 28.60 -15.68 -3.13
N PRO A 312 27.52 -16.44 -3.42
CA PRO A 312 27.66 -17.72 -4.10
C PRO A 312 28.20 -17.54 -5.51
N THR A 313 29.29 -18.24 -5.83
CA THR A 313 29.93 -18.22 -7.14
C THR A 313 28.98 -18.82 -8.18
N GLN A 314 28.52 -18.01 -9.14
CA GLN A 314 27.76 -18.50 -10.30
C GLN A 314 28.66 -19.47 -11.09
N ARG A 315 28.36 -20.78 -10.99
CA ARG A 315 28.96 -21.78 -11.88
C ARG A 315 28.45 -21.54 -13.30
N ARG A 316 29.29 -20.93 -14.15
CA ARG A 316 29.14 -21.01 -15.61
C ARG A 316 29.00 -22.48 -16.01
N ARG A 317 27.86 -22.85 -16.60
CA ARG A 317 27.73 -24.14 -17.27
C ARG A 317 28.56 -24.09 -18.55
N ASP A 318 29.64 -24.86 -18.57
CA ASP A 318 30.37 -25.17 -19.80
C ASP A 318 29.43 -25.90 -20.77
N SER A 319 29.20 -25.29 -21.92
CA SER A 319 28.53 -25.92 -23.05
C SER A 319 29.51 -26.89 -23.73
N GLY A 320 29.65 -28.08 -23.17
CA GLY A 320 30.34 -29.19 -23.80
C GLY A 320 29.54 -29.71 -24.99
N ARG A 321 30.10 -29.54 -26.20
CA ARG A 321 29.63 -30.19 -27.43
C ARG A 321 29.62 -31.71 -27.24
N LEU A 322 28.45 -32.33 -27.36
CA LEU A 322 28.34 -33.77 -27.60
C LEU A 322 28.56 -34.00 -29.10
N THR A 323 29.74 -34.51 -29.44
CA THR A 323 30.00 -35.17 -30.73
C THR A 323 29.24 -36.49 -30.76
N THR A 324 28.33 -36.62 -31.72
CA THR A 324 27.71 -37.90 -32.10
C THR A 324 28.68 -38.70 -32.94
N ASP A 325 29.05 -39.89 -32.49
CA ASP A 325 29.69 -40.93 -33.29
C ASP A 325 28.97 -42.26 -33.02
N ARG A 326 28.12 -42.64 -33.97
CA ARG A 326 27.70 -43.98 -34.45
C ARG A 326 26.24 -44.02 -34.89
#